data_AF-A0A842RRJ7-F1
#
_entry.id   AF-A0A842RRJ7-F1
#
_cell.length_a   1.000
_cell.length_b   1.000
_cell.length_c   1.000
_cell.angle_alpha   90.00
_cell.angle_beta   90.00
_cell.angle_gamma   90.00
#
_symmetry.space_group_name_H-M   'P 1'
#
loop_
_entity.id
_entity.type
_entity.pdbx_description
1 polymer ?
#
loop_
_entity_poly.entity_id
_entity_poly.type
_entity_poly.pdbx_seq_one_letter_code
_entity_poly.pdbx_strand_id
1 'polypeptide(L)'
;MIVIFIDEIEDFVNFLNKRVMNEIFYEFKEVNKHKDLSTKVDVEIVLHFLSKVEEFLVLYETKVVITKLSNSNIDEQVIKELQKIFTKVNSSLTLVKGKIREIFLSYSS
;
A
#
# COMPACT_ATOMS: atom_id res chain seq x y z
N MET A 1 -1.53 -9.12 16.76
CA MET A 1 -1.80 -8.45 15.47
C MET A 1 -1.91 -9.53 14.41
N ILE A 2 -3.04 -9.57 13.71
CA ILE A 2 -3.28 -10.49 12.59
C ILE A 2 -2.92 -9.74 11.31
N VAL A 3 -2.25 -10.38 10.36
CA VAL A 3 -2.01 -9.82 9.03
C VAL A 3 -2.87 -10.59 8.04
N ILE A 4 -3.67 -9.88 7.27
CA ILE A 4 -4.50 -10.42 6.19
C ILE A 4 -3.96 -9.90 4.87
N PHE A 5 -3.48 -10.81 4.04
CA PHE A 5 -3.09 -10.49 2.68
C PHE A 5 -4.32 -10.55 1.78
N ILE A 6 -4.50 -9.52 0.98
CA ILE A 6 -5.52 -9.41 -0.03
C ILE A 6 -4.81 -9.39 -1.38
N ASP A 7 -5.18 -10.32 -2.26
CA ASP A 7 -4.53 -10.46 -3.57
C ASP A 7 -5.00 -9.38 -4.56
N GLU A 8 -6.28 -9.03 -4.52
CA GLU A 8 -6.90 -8.07 -5.43
C GLU A 8 -7.07 -6.68 -4.80
N ILE A 9 -6.60 -5.63 -5.49
CA ILE A 9 -6.71 -4.25 -4.99
C ILE A 9 -8.17 -3.80 -4.84
N GLU A 10 -9.08 -4.34 -5.65
CA GLU A 10 -10.52 -4.03 -5.55
C GLU A 10 -11.09 -4.51 -4.22
N ASP A 11 -10.73 -5.73 -3.80
CA ASP A 11 -11.10 -6.25 -2.49
C ASP A 11 -10.47 -5.44 -1.37
N PHE A 12 -9.20 -5.05 -1.52
CA PHE A 12 -8.53 -4.18 -0.56
C PHE A 12 -9.30 -2.87 -0.34
N VAL A 13 -9.76 -2.25 -1.44
CA VAL A 13 -10.61 -1.06 -1.40
C VAL A 13 -11.93 -1.35 -0.68
N ASN A 14 -12.56 -2.50 -0.93
CA ASN A 14 -13.81 -2.89 -0.25
C ASN A 14 -13.65 -3.03 1.27
N PHE A 15 -12.49 -3.47 1.75
CA PHE A 15 -12.22 -3.61 3.19
C PHE A 15 -11.84 -2.29 3.89
N LEU A 16 -11.62 -1.19 3.16
CA LEU A 16 -11.29 0.12 3.74
C LEU A 16 -12.39 0.68 4.66
N ASN A 17 -13.63 0.18 4.56
CA ASN A 17 -14.70 0.54 5.49
C ASN A 17 -14.44 0.04 6.93
N LYS A 18 -13.57 -0.96 7.13
CA LYS A 18 -13.20 -1.50 8.44
C LYS A 18 -12.01 -0.78 9.09
N ARG A 19 -11.46 0.23 8.42
CA ARG A 19 -10.26 0.93 8.89
C ARG A 19 -10.51 1.67 10.20
N VAL A 20 -9.49 1.77 11.03
CA VAL A 20 -9.53 2.59 12.27
C VAL A 20 -8.89 3.97 12.10
N MET A 21 -8.22 4.20 10.98
CA MET A 21 -7.50 5.43 10.66
C MET A 21 -7.65 5.75 9.17
N ASN A 22 -7.44 7.00 8.77
CA ASN A 22 -7.64 7.43 7.38
C ASN A 22 -6.37 7.27 6.53
N GLU A 23 -5.26 6.99 7.18
CA GLU A 23 -3.96 6.76 6.58
C GLU A 23 -3.88 5.37 5.97
N ILE A 24 -3.57 5.33 4.68
CA ILE A 24 -3.17 4.12 3.95
C ILE A 24 -1.68 4.20 3.77
N PHE A 25 -0.96 3.23 4.33
CA PHE A 25 0.49 3.23 4.30
C PHE A 25 0.99 2.53 3.06
N TYR A 26 2.07 3.04 2.47
CA TYR A 26 2.69 2.40 1.32
C TYR A 26 4.21 2.28 1.46
N GLU A 27 4.75 1.20 0.91
CA GLU A 27 6.18 1.02 0.71
C GLU A 27 6.48 0.49 -0.69
N PHE A 28 7.61 0.93 -1.26
CA PHE A 28 8.15 0.39 -2.49
C PHE A 28 9.14 -0.74 -2.14
N LYS A 29 8.94 -1.89 -2.77
CA LYS A 29 9.89 -3.01 -2.80
C LYS A 29 10.33 -3.19 -4.25
N GLU A 30 11.60 -2.89 -4.52
CA GLU A 30 12.18 -3.24 -5.81
C GLU A 30 12.27 -4.76 -5.91
N VAL A 31 11.59 -5.33 -6.91
CA VAL A 31 11.68 -6.75 -7.19
C VAL A 31 12.71 -6.91 -8.30
N ASN A 32 13.98 -7.02 -7.91
CA ASN A 32 15.06 -7.36 -8.85
C ASN A 32 14.93 -8.83 -9.29
N LYS A 33 13.90 -9.14 -10.08
CA LYS A 33 13.82 -10.39 -10.82
C LYS A 33 14.77 -10.27 -12.00
N HIS A 34 15.97 -10.81 -11.77
CA HIS A 34 17.04 -11.09 -12.72
C HIS A 34 18.03 -9.95 -13.01
N LYS A 35 19.31 -10.33 -13.04
CA LYS A 35 20.47 -9.58 -13.55
C LYS A 35 20.37 -9.39 -15.08
N ASP A 36 19.19 -9.06 -15.59
CA ASP A 36 19.05 -8.77 -17.00
C ASP A 36 19.38 -7.30 -17.24
N LEU A 37 20.14 -7.05 -18.30
CA LEU A 37 20.45 -5.74 -18.87
C LEU A 37 19.18 -5.00 -19.40
N SER A 38 18.00 -5.44 -18.97
CA SER A 38 16.70 -4.87 -19.25
C SER A 38 16.61 -3.46 -18.67
N THR A 39 16.18 -2.51 -19.49
CA THR A 39 15.84 -1.15 -19.05
C THR A 39 14.52 -1.08 -18.29
N LYS A 40 13.88 -2.22 -17.99
CA LYS A 40 12.63 -2.33 -17.23
C LYS A 40 12.87 -3.00 -15.89
N VAL A 41 12.31 -2.41 -14.83
CA VAL A 41 12.36 -2.88 -13.45
C VAL A 41 10.93 -3.06 -12.96
N ASP A 42 10.66 -4.19 -12.33
CA ASP A 42 9.40 -4.41 -11.62
C ASP A 42 9.50 -3.82 -10.21
N VAL A 43 8.56 -2.95 -9.89
CA VAL A 43 8.40 -2.35 -8.57
C VAL A 43 7.13 -2.90 -7.96
N GLU A 44 7.26 -3.49 -6.78
CA GLU A 44 6.12 -3.88 -5.95
C GLU A 44 5.80 -2.72 -4.99
N ILE A 45 4.55 -2.27 -5.01
CA ILE A 45 4.01 -1.32 -4.06
C ILE A 45 3.18 -2.12 -3.08
N VAL A 46 3.61 -2.13 -1.83
CA VAL A 46 2.86 -2.77 -0.76
C VAL A 46 2.03 -1.70 -0.06
N LEU A 47 0.72 -1.92 0.01
CA LEU A 47 -0.25 -1.03 0.63
C LEU A 47 -0.80 -1.68 1.89
N HIS A 48 -0.98 -0.89 2.94
CA HIS A 48 -1.45 -1.37 4.23
C HIS A 48 -2.46 -0.43 4.87
N PHE A 49 -3.44 -0.99 5.58
CA PHE A 49 -4.24 -0.23 6.54
C PHE A 49 -4.55 -1.06 7.79
N LEU A 50 -4.79 -0.35 8.90
CA LEU A 50 -5.19 -0.96 10.16
C LEU A 50 -6.70 -1.02 10.29
N SER A 51 -7.18 -2.13 10.84
CA SER A 51 -8.55 -2.38 11.25
C SER A 51 -8.57 -2.96 12.66
N LYS A 52 -9.73 -2.86 13.31
CA LYS A 52 -10.00 -3.51 14.57
C LYS A 52 -11.22 -4.41 14.41
N VAL A 53 -11.01 -5.71 14.61
CA VAL A 53 -12.06 -6.73 14.59
C VAL A 53 -12.14 -7.29 16.00
N GLU A 54 -13.23 -6.96 16.70
CA GLU A 54 -13.40 -7.27 18.12
C GLU A 54 -12.24 -6.70 18.96
N GLU A 55 -11.49 -7.55 19.63
CA GLU A 55 -10.31 -7.22 20.43
C GLU A 55 -9.00 -7.28 19.63
N PHE A 56 -9.04 -7.71 18.37
CA PHE A 56 -7.86 -7.90 17.54
C PHE A 56 -7.56 -6.70 16.64
N LEU A 57 -6.31 -6.26 16.67
CA LEU A 57 -5.75 -5.41 15.63
C LEU A 57 -5.42 -6.25 14.39
N VAL A 58 -6.01 -5.88 13.25
CA VAL A 58 -5.84 -6.54 11.97
C VAL A 58 -5.18 -5.58 11.00
N LEU A 59 -4.05 -5.99 10.43
CA LEU A 59 -3.38 -5.30 9.34
C LEU A 59 -3.80 -5.94 8.02
N TYR A 60 -4.46 -5.17 7.16
CA TYR A 60 -4.74 -5.61 5.80
C TYR A 60 -3.61 -5.14 4.89
N GLU A 61 -3.11 -6.05 4.05
CA GLU A 61 -2.01 -5.83 3.12
C GLU A 61 -2.45 -6.18 1.70
N THR A 62 -2.12 -5.35 0.70
CA THR A 62 -2.20 -5.72 -0.71
C THR A 62 -0.92 -5.34 -1.42
N LYS A 63 -0.63 -6.03 -2.53
CA LYS A 63 0.55 -5.76 -3.36
C LYS A 63 0.11 -5.36 -4.75
N VAL A 64 0.75 -4.34 -5.29
CA VAL A 64 0.54 -3.88 -6.67
C VAL A 64 1.89 -3.92 -7.37
N VAL A 65 2.00 -4.72 -8.43
CA VAL A 65 3.23 -4.80 -9.23
C VAL A 65 3.10 -3.87 -10.43
N ILE A 66 4.12 -3.02 -10.62
CA ILE A 66 4.19 -2.10 -11.73
C ILE A 66 5.55 -2.23 -12.39
N THR A 67 5.54 -2.44 -13.71
CA THR A 67 6.75 -2.44 -14.51
C THR A 67 7.06 -1.02 -14.97
N LYS A 68 8.21 -0.47 -14.56
CA LYS A 68 8.68 0.85 -14.97
C LYS A 68 10.02 0.76 -15.69
N LEU A 69 10.43 1.83 -16.39
CA LEU A 69 11.79 1.94 -16.90
C LEU A 69 12.76 2.25 -15.75
N SER A 70 13.97 1.67 -15.75
CA SER A 70 14.97 1.79 -14.67
C SER A 70 15.30 3.24 -14.32
N ASN A 71 15.21 4.15 -15.30
CA ASN A 71 15.59 5.56 -15.16
C ASN A 71 14.36 6.48 -14.99
N SER A 72 13.18 5.92 -14.80
CA SER A 72 11.93 6.70 -14.74
C SER A 72 11.54 7.01 -13.29
N ASN A 73 11.28 8.29 -13.01
CA ASN A 73 10.71 8.75 -11.75
C ASN A 73 9.17 8.56 -11.73
N ILE A 74 8.71 7.38 -12.18
CA ILE A 74 7.28 7.04 -12.26
C ILE A 74 6.67 6.86 -10.86
N ASP A 75 7.49 6.69 -9.83
CA ASP A 75 7.06 6.45 -8.45
C ASP A 75 6.11 7.53 -7.95
N GLU A 76 6.44 8.81 -8.12
CA GLU A 76 5.53 9.91 -7.73
C GLU A 76 4.23 9.94 -8.53
N GLN A 77 4.28 9.62 -9.83
CA GLN A 77 3.09 9.61 -10.68
C GLN A 77 2.15 8.49 -10.25
N VAL A 78 2.68 7.31 -9.97
CA VAL A 78 1.90 6.18 -9.48
C VAL A 78 1.24 6.50 -8.15
N ILE A 79 1.98 7.08 -7.19
CA ILE A 79 1.40 7.47 -5.90
C ILE A 79 0.31 8.53 -6.08
N LYS A 80 0.47 9.48 -7.00
CA LYS A 80 -0.59 10.46 -7.33
C LYS A 80 -1.83 9.78 -7.90
N GLU A 81 -1.68 8.80 -8.79
CA GLU A 81 -2.82 8.06 -9.34
C GLU A 81 -3.51 7.19 -8.27
N LEU A 82 -2.74 6.48 -7.43
CA LEU A 82 -3.30 5.73 -6.29
C LEU A 82 -4.04 6.65 -5.32
N GLN A 83 -3.50 7.84 -5.02
CA GLN A 83 -4.17 8.82 -4.18
C GLN A 83 -5.50 9.27 -4.80
N LYS A 84 -5.55 9.51 -6.11
CA LYS A 84 -6.81 9.85 -6.80
C LYS A 84 -7.85 8.73 -6.69
N ILE A 85 -7.42 7.46 -6.79
CA ILE A 85 -8.33 6.32 -6.61
C ILE A 85 -8.91 6.33 -5.19
N PHE A 86 -8.06 6.43 -4.16
CA PHE A 86 -8.54 6.46 -2.77
C PHE A 86 -9.41 7.67 -2.48
N THR A 87 -9.08 8.86 -3.00
CA THR A 87 -9.90 10.06 -2.86
C THR A 87 -11.28 9.92 -3.50
N LYS A 88 -11.42 9.16 -4.60
CA LYS A 88 -12.74 8.84 -5.18
C LYS A 88 -13.57 7.92 -4.29
N VAL A 89 -12.91 6.99 -3.59
CA VAL A 89 -13.57 6.07 -2.65
C VAL A 89 -13.98 6.82 -1.39
N ASN A 90 -13.06 7.59 -0.81
CA ASN A 90 -13.30 8.42 0.36
C ASN A 90 -12.27 9.56 0.39
N SER A 91 -12.76 10.80 0.35
CA SER A 91 -11.91 12.00 0.27
C SER A 91 -11.04 12.25 1.50
N SER A 92 -11.33 11.59 2.62
CA SER A 92 -10.54 11.69 3.85
C SER A 92 -9.32 10.76 3.84
N LEU A 93 -9.23 9.82 2.88
CA LEU A 93 -8.10 8.89 2.80
C LEU A 93 -6.83 9.57 2.30
N THR A 94 -5.71 9.27 2.97
CA THR A 94 -4.39 9.82 2.64
C THR A 94 -3.36 8.70 2.52
N LEU A 95 -2.58 8.72 1.44
CA LEU A 95 -1.43 7.84 1.27
C LEU A 95 -0.24 8.39 2.04
N VAL A 96 0.26 7.59 2.99
CA VAL A 96 1.42 7.92 3.82
C VAL A 96 2.53 6.95 3.48
N LYS A 97 3.71 7.46 3.13
CA LYS A 97 4.88 6.60 2.95
C LYS A 97 5.27 6.05 4.31
N GLY A 98 5.32 4.72 4.47
CA GLY A 98 5.76 4.16 5.73
C GLY A 98 5.77 2.64 5.81
N LYS A 99 6.58 2.12 6.74
CA LYS A 99 6.71 0.67 6.99
C LYS A 99 5.76 0.22 8.09
N ILE A 100 5.47 -1.08 8.15
CA ILE A 100 4.72 -1.75 9.24
C ILE A 100 5.11 -1.29 10.65
N ARG A 101 6.38 -0.94 10.89
CA ARG A 101 6.85 -0.43 12.18
C ARG A 101 6.24 0.92 12.57
N GLU A 102 6.07 1.83 11.60
CA GLU A 102 5.48 3.15 11.81
C GLU A 102 3.97 3.03 12.05
N ILE A 103 3.31 2.13 11.32
CA ILE A 103 1.89 1.78 11.50
C ILE A 103 1.61 1.35 12.95
N PHE A 104 2.46 0.48 13.51
CA PHE A 104 2.33 0.00 14.90
C PHE A 104 2.53 1.11 15.94
N LEU A 105 3.47 2.03 15.70
CA LEU A 105 3.76 3.15 16.59
C LEU A 105 2.63 4.18 16.58
N SER A 106 2.03 4.46 15.42
CA SER A 106 0.90 5.39 15.28
C SER A 106 -0.36 4.94 16.02
N TYR A 107 -0.56 3.63 16.20
CA TYR A 107 -1.72 3.11 16.93
C TYR A 107 -1.48 2.98 18.44
N SER A 108 -0.23 2.81 18.87
CA SER A 108 0.12 2.59 20.30
C SER A 108 0.38 3.89 21.07
N SER A 109 0.14 5.06 20.45
CA SER A 109 0.28 6.40 21.03
C SER A 109 -1.08 7.01 21.30
#